data_AF-A0A745KE02-F1
#
_entry.id   AF-A0A745KE02-F1
#
_cell.length_a   1.000
_cell.length_b   1.000
_cell.length_c   1.000
_cell.angle_alpha   90.00
_cell.angle_beta   90.00
_cell.angle_gamma   90.00
#
_symmetry.space_group_name_H-M   'P 1'
#
loop_
_entity.id
_entity.type
_entity.pdbx_description
1 polymer ?
#
loop_
_entity_poly.entity_id
_entity_poly.type
_entity_poly.pdbx_seq_one_letter_code
_entity_poly.pdbx_strand_id
1 'polypeptide(L)'
;MPLSVGQGYFTSSISSERFNVIKESAHPPELSLWEKIKAYFFTTYHAEALECIFKLYHYQELNLTPVQVRGAYIKLRALASQGCKEQFIIESQAHADKLIIKDDNDENILSIEVECHPEPFGLAKEINKLHPKPKNISLGDIARLVFFGDSLSDSMGRMFEKTHHILPSYGQYFGGRFTNGFTWTEFLSSPHFLGKEMLNFAEGGSTSASYSCFNCIGDFVSNTDRQVASYTPSHQDLAIFLLGANDYMTLHKDNVIMVVEQQIDDIEKIISDGVNNVLVMGIPDLSLTPYGKHSDEKRKLKDESIAHNALLKTNVEELKEKYPEHKICYFETADAFKVIMEAASNIGYDTENPYTHHGYVHVPGAKDPQLDICPQYVFNDLVHPTQEAHHCFAIMLESFIAHHYSTE
;
A
#
# COMPACT_ATOMS: atom_id res chain seq x y z
N MET A 1 23.14 -31.62 14.13
CA MET A 1 23.27 -31.96 12.68
C MET A 1 22.93 -30.70 11.86
N PRO A 2 23.30 -30.60 10.56
CA PRO A 2 23.18 -29.35 9.79
C PRO A 2 21.72 -28.97 9.47
N LEU A 3 21.42 -27.67 9.39
CA LEU A 3 20.13 -27.19 8.87
C LEU A 3 19.99 -27.61 7.40
N SER A 4 18.98 -28.43 7.08
CA SER A 4 18.68 -28.82 5.70
C SER A 4 17.71 -27.82 5.06
N VAL A 5 18.04 -27.35 3.85
CA VAL A 5 17.23 -26.42 3.04
C VAL A 5 16.94 -27.03 1.67
N GLY A 6 15.81 -26.66 1.07
CA GLY A 6 15.33 -27.24 -0.18
C GLY A 6 14.06 -28.08 0.00
N GLN A 7 13.30 -28.22 -1.09
CA GLN A 7 12.05 -28.98 -1.16
C GLN A 7 12.20 -30.19 -2.08
N GLY A 8 11.55 -31.31 -1.73
CA GLY A 8 11.60 -32.55 -2.53
C GLY A 8 12.89 -33.35 -2.35
N TYR A 9 13.43 -33.91 -3.44
CA TYR A 9 14.59 -34.83 -3.41
C TYR A 9 15.95 -34.13 -3.40
N PHE A 10 16.01 -32.81 -3.60
CA PHE A 10 17.25 -32.06 -3.67
C PHE A 10 17.34 -31.08 -2.51
N THR A 11 18.05 -31.50 -1.46
CA THR A 11 18.34 -30.67 -0.29
C THR A 11 19.82 -30.29 -0.24
N SER A 12 20.11 -29.19 0.44
CA SER A 12 21.46 -28.78 0.80
C SER A 12 21.55 -28.59 2.31
N SER A 13 22.68 -28.97 2.90
CA SER A 13 22.91 -28.89 4.34
C SER A 13 23.81 -27.70 4.68
N ILE A 14 23.45 -26.96 5.72
CA ILE A 14 24.23 -25.85 6.29
C ILE A 14 24.68 -26.27 7.68
N SER A 15 25.98 -26.49 7.87
CA SER A 15 26.52 -26.98 9.14
C SER A 15 26.59 -25.90 10.21
N SER A 16 26.63 -26.31 11.49
CA SER A 16 26.81 -25.38 12.61
C SER A 16 28.13 -24.61 12.51
N GLU A 17 29.19 -25.21 11.96
CA GLU A 17 30.44 -24.50 11.66
C GLU A 17 30.22 -23.40 10.62
N ARG A 18 29.39 -23.63 9.61
CA ARG A 18 29.05 -22.61 8.61
C ARG A 18 28.26 -21.46 9.24
N PHE A 19 27.35 -21.73 10.17
CA PHE A 19 26.69 -20.68 10.97
C PHE A 19 27.71 -19.84 11.74
N ASN A 20 28.66 -20.48 12.43
CA ASN A 20 29.71 -19.79 13.17
C ASN A 20 30.61 -18.94 12.25
N VAL A 21 30.99 -19.47 11.08
CA VAL A 21 31.77 -18.72 10.08
C VAL A 21 31.01 -17.48 9.60
N ILE A 22 29.70 -17.60 9.35
CA ILE A 22 28.88 -16.47 8.92
C ILE A 22 28.75 -15.43 10.03
N LYS A 23 28.54 -15.86 11.28
CA LYS A 23 28.44 -14.99 12.45
C LYS A 23 29.68 -14.09 12.61
N GLU A 24 30.87 -14.65 12.40
CA GLU A 24 32.14 -13.91 12.56
C GLU A 24 32.58 -13.17 11.27
N SER A 25 31.85 -13.32 10.15
CA SER A 25 32.24 -12.74 8.86
C SER A 25 31.74 -11.31 8.69
N ALA A 26 32.61 -10.39 8.26
CA ALA A 26 32.23 -9.03 7.87
C ALA A 26 31.61 -8.94 6.46
N HIS A 27 31.59 -10.05 5.71
CA HIS A 27 31.14 -10.08 4.32
C HIS A 27 30.08 -11.16 4.10
N PRO A 28 29.15 -10.94 3.14
CA PRO A 28 28.17 -11.94 2.76
C PRO A 28 28.82 -13.27 2.38
N PRO A 29 28.22 -14.41 2.76
CA PRO A 29 28.78 -15.71 2.48
C PRO A 29 28.84 -16.00 0.98
N GLU A 30 30.04 -16.33 0.47
CA GLU A 30 30.20 -16.80 -0.89
C GLU A 30 29.95 -18.31 -1.00
N LEU A 31 29.31 -18.71 -2.10
CA LEU A 31 29.19 -20.11 -2.48
C LEU A 31 30.53 -20.65 -3.00
N SER A 32 30.91 -21.83 -2.54
CA SER A 32 31.96 -22.64 -3.15
C SER A 32 31.61 -23.00 -4.59
N LEU A 33 32.62 -23.36 -5.39
CA LEU A 33 32.39 -23.80 -6.77
C LEU A 33 31.38 -24.96 -6.86
N TRP A 34 31.43 -25.89 -5.90
CA TRP A 34 30.49 -27.01 -5.86
C TRP A 34 29.06 -26.60 -5.51
N GLU A 35 28.88 -25.66 -4.59
CA GLU A 35 27.56 -25.10 -4.28
C GLU A 35 27.01 -24.28 -5.44
N LYS A 36 27.85 -23.55 -6.17
CA LYS A 36 27.47 -22.86 -7.42
C LYS A 36 27.00 -23.84 -8.49
N ILE A 37 27.72 -24.95 -8.68
CA ILE A 37 27.32 -26.02 -9.59
C ILE A 37 25.97 -26.62 -9.15
N LYS A 38 25.80 -26.94 -7.86
CA LYS A 38 24.53 -27.47 -7.35
C LYS A 38 23.37 -26.50 -7.53
N ALA A 39 23.57 -25.21 -7.23
CA ALA A 39 22.54 -24.19 -7.40
C ALA A 39 22.13 -24.00 -8.87
N TYR A 40 23.08 -24.19 -9.81
CA TYR A 40 22.79 -24.14 -11.25
C TYR A 40 21.92 -25.31 -11.72
N PHE A 41 22.17 -26.52 -11.21
CA PHE A 41 21.43 -27.72 -11.63
C PHE A 41 20.19 -28.02 -10.78
N PHE A 42 20.12 -27.52 -9.55
CA PHE A 42 19.09 -27.85 -8.57
C PHE A 42 18.64 -26.61 -7.77
N THR A 43 17.33 -26.39 -7.68
CA THR A 43 16.74 -25.37 -6.80
C THR A 43 16.81 -25.80 -5.33
N THR A 44 17.97 -25.59 -4.72
CA THR A 44 18.24 -25.97 -3.32
C THR A 44 17.97 -24.85 -2.32
N TYR A 45 17.73 -23.62 -2.78
CA TYR A 45 17.59 -22.40 -1.98
C TYR A 45 18.77 -22.12 -1.04
N HIS A 46 19.93 -22.71 -1.32
CA HIS A 46 21.08 -22.65 -0.42
C HIS A 46 21.67 -21.25 -0.32
N ALA A 47 21.74 -20.51 -1.44
CA ALA A 47 22.25 -19.14 -1.45
C ALA A 47 21.35 -18.20 -0.63
N GLU A 48 20.04 -18.30 -0.84
CA GLU A 48 19.02 -17.50 -0.17
C GLU A 48 18.97 -17.81 1.33
N ALA A 49 19.18 -19.07 1.71
CA ALA A 49 19.29 -19.45 3.11
C ALA A 49 20.54 -18.86 3.77
N LEU A 50 21.71 -18.93 3.13
CA LEU A 50 22.94 -18.30 3.63
C LEU A 50 22.80 -16.78 3.76
N GLU A 51 22.12 -16.13 2.81
CA GLU A 51 21.81 -14.70 2.87
C GLU A 51 20.91 -14.36 4.07
N CYS A 52 19.88 -15.19 4.35
CA CYS A 52 19.03 -15.00 5.52
C CYS A 52 19.83 -15.17 6.81
N ILE A 53 20.70 -16.18 6.91
CA ILE A 53 21.57 -16.39 8.09
C ILE A 53 22.49 -15.19 8.31
N PHE A 54 23.10 -14.67 7.24
CA PHE A 54 23.94 -13.47 7.32
C PHE A 54 23.13 -12.25 7.81
N LYS A 55 21.95 -12.02 7.24
CA LYS A 55 21.05 -10.94 7.69
C LYS A 55 20.66 -11.06 9.16
N LEU A 56 20.44 -12.28 9.66
CA LEU A 56 20.06 -12.51 11.06
C LEU A 56 21.20 -12.26 12.05
N TYR A 57 22.45 -12.60 11.71
CA TYR A 57 23.58 -12.31 12.60
C TYR A 57 24.03 -10.84 12.54
N HIS A 58 23.92 -10.21 11.36
CA HIS A 58 24.48 -8.87 11.10
C HIS A 58 23.40 -7.79 10.99
N TYR A 59 22.23 -8.02 11.58
CA TYR A 59 21.08 -7.13 11.39
C TYR A 59 21.32 -5.72 11.91
N GLN A 60 22.13 -5.57 12.96
CA GLN A 60 22.47 -4.28 13.56
C GLN A 60 23.39 -3.48 12.62
N GLU A 61 24.43 -4.11 12.08
CA GLU A 61 25.36 -3.50 11.13
C GLU A 61 24.68 -3.14 9.81
N LEU A 62 23.67 -3.92 9.42
CA LEU A 62 22.87 -3.69 8.23
C LEU A 62 21.74 -2.68 8.43
N ASN A 63 21.53 -2.18 9.66
CA ASN A 63 20.41 -1.31 10.05
C ASN A 63 19.03 -1.88 9.65
N LEU A 64 18.82 -3.18 9.85
CA LEU A 64 17.55 -3.82 9.55
C LEU A 64 16.51 -3.51 10.63
N THR A 65 15.27 -3.24 10.21
CA THR A 65 14.14 -3.07 11.13
C THR A 65 13.75 -4.41 11.78
N PRO A 66 13.10 -4.44 12.95
CA PRO A 66 12.72 -5.71 13.58
C PRO A 66 11.79 -6.57 12.70
N VAL A 67 10.97 -5.96 11.83
CA VAL A 67 10.20 -6.65 10.78
C VAL A 67 11.09 -7.32 9.74
N GLN A 68 12.13 -6.64 9.26
CA GLN A 68 13.04 -7.20 8.26
C GLN A 68 13.82 -8.40 8.84
N VAL A 69 14.21 -8.33 10.12
CA VAL A 69 14.86 -9.45 10.82
C VAL A 69 13.91 -10.64 10.94
N ARG A 70 12.66 -10.41 11.38
CA ARG A 70 11.62 -11.45 11.41
C ARG A 70 11.33 -12.02 10.04
N GLY A 71 11.28 -11.17 9.01
CA GLY A 71 11.09 -11.57 7.62
C GLY A 71 12.20 -12.49 7.14
N ALA A 72 13.46 -12.18 7.44
CA ALA A 72 14.60 -13.05 7.15
C ALA A 72 14.49 -14.40 7.90
N TYR A 73 14.06 -14.38 9.16
CA TYR A 73 13.84 -15.59 9.97
C TYR A 73 12.71 -16.48 9.41
N ILE A 74 11.55 -15.89 9.10
CA ILE A 74 10.40 -16.59 8.52
C ILE A 74 10.76 -17.13 7.13
N LYS A 75 11.48 -16.35 6.31
CA LYS A 75 11.98 -16.79 5.01
C LYS A 75 12.91 -17.99 5.17
N LEU A 76 13.89 -17.93 6.06
CA LEU A 76 14.79 -19.05 6.33
C LEU A 76 14.03 -20.31 6.77
N ARG A 77 13.02 -20.17 7.64
CA ARG A 77 12.13 -21.27 8.05
C ARG A 77 11.34 -21.84 6.87
N ALA A 78 10.88 -21.00 5.95
CA ALA A 78 10.16 -21.45 4.75
C ALA A 78 11.07 -22.22 3.76
N LEU A 79 12.35 -21.84 3.69
CA LEU A 79 13.36 -22.51 2.88
C LEU A 79 13.84 -23.84 3.50
N ALA A 80 13.67 -24.01 4.81
CA ALA A 80 14.03 -25.23 5.51
C ALA A 80 13.22 -26.44 5.00
N SER A 81 13.90 -27.59 4.90
CA SER A 81 13.26 -28.87 4.58
C SER A 81 12.20 -29.20 5.63
N GLN A 82 11.16 -29.96 5.25
CA GLN A 82 9.95 -30.15 6.08
C GLN A 82 10.25 -30.59 7.53
N GLY A 83 11.24 -31.47 7.74
CA GLY A 83 11.63 -31.95 9.08
C GLY A 83 12.45 -30.95 9.92
N CYS A 84 12.99 -29.89 9.32
CA CYS A 84 13.79 -28.88 10.03
C CYS A 84 12.96 -27.66 10.47
N LYS A 85 11.67 -27.56 10.08
CA LYS A 85 10.82 -26.42 10.45
C LYS A 85 10.54 -26.32 11.95
N GLU A 86 10.66 -27.43 12.68
CA GLU A 86 10.48 -27.52 14.12
C GLU A 86 11.71 -27.00 14.91
N GLN A 87 12.87 -26.90 14.24
CA GLN A 87 14.07 -26.29 14.83
C GLN A 87 13.92 -24.79 15.06
N PHE A 88 12.92 -24.15 14.44
CA PHE A 88 12.64 -22.71 14.53
C PHE A 88 11.64 -22.43 15.65
N ILE A 89 12.11 -21.76 16.69
CA ILE A 89 11.31 -21.39 17.87
C ILE A 89 11.28 -19.86 17.99
N ILE A 90 10.07 -19.31 18.18
CA ILE A 90 9.86 -17.90 18.56
C ILE A 90 9.36 -17.89 20.01
N GLU A 91 10.16 -17.34 20.92
CA GLU A 91 9.73 -17.08 22.29
C GLU A 91 9.35 -15.61 22.44
N SER A 92 8.06 -15.32 22.59
CA SER A 92 7.57 -13.95 22.71
C SER A 92 7.55 -13.45 24.13
N GLN A 93 8.14 -12.27 24.35
CA GLN A 93 8.09 -11.51 25.60
C GLN A 93 7.38 -10.16 25.37
N ALA A 94 7.14 -9.40 26.45
CA ALA A 94 6.36 -8.16 26.39
C ALA A 94 6.95 -7.10 25.42
N HIS A 95 8.27 -7.08 25.23
CA HIS A 95 8.96 -6.05 24.43
C HIS A 95 10.00 -6.63 23.45
N ALA A 96 10.19 -7.95 23.42
CA ALA A 96 11.14 -8.60 22.52
C ALA A 96 10.67 -10.01 22.19
N ASP A 97 10.90 -10.45 20.96
CA ASP A 97 10.89 -11.86 20.63
C ASP A 97 12.31 -12.38 20.55
N LYS A 98 12.51 -13.56 21.12
CA LYS A 98 13.72 -14.33 20.94
C LYS A 98 13.52 -15.29 19.77
N LEU A 99 14.25 -15.04 18.69
CA LEU A 99 14.25 -15.88 17.49
C LEU A 99 15.36 -16.92 17.63
N ILE A 100 14.97 -18.18 17.77
CA ILE A 100 15.88 -19.30 18.04
C ILE A 100 15.84 -20.28 16.88
N ILE A 101 17.02 -20.78 16.51
CA ILE A 101 17.16 -21.99 15.68
C ILE A 101 18.00 -22.96 16.49
N LYS A 102 17.46 -24.17 16.71
CA LYS A 102 18.15 -25.24 17.41
C LYS A 102 18.72 -26.27 16.46
N ASP A 103 19.77 -26.96 16.88
CA ASP A 103 20.18 -28.19 16.24
C ASP A 103 19.39 -29.40 16.77
N ASP A 104 19.65 -30.58 16.24
CA ASP A 104 18.98 -31.82 16.67
C ASP A 104 19.34 -32.29 18.09
N ASN A 105 20.34 -31.67 18.74
CA ASN A 105 20.68 -31.89 20.15
C ASN A 105 19.95 -30.90 21.07
N ASP A 106 19.04 -30.10 20.52
CA ASP A 106 18.33 -29.02 21.22
C ASP A 106 19.25 -27.87 21.67
N GLU A 107 20.46 -27.76 21.09
CA GLU A 107 21.38 -26.64 21.33
C GLU A 107 21.10 -25.48 20.37
N ASN A 108 21.19 -24.24 20.88
CA ASN A 108 20.92 -23.04 20.08
C ASN A 108 22.07 -22.77 19.11
N ILE A 109 21.84 -22.96 17.81
CA ILE A 109 22.79 -22.54 16.75
C ILE A 109 22.62 -21.06 16.41
N LEU A 110 21.39 -20.54 16.51
CA LEU A 110 21.09 -19.12 16.38
C LEU A 110 20.15 -18.73 17.52
N SER A 111 20.45 -17.62 18.18
CA SER A 111 19.60 -17.04 19.21
C SER A 111 19.82 -15.54 19.18
N ILE A 112 18.86 -14.81 18.62
CA ILE A 112 18.88 -13.35 18.56
C ILE A 112 17.63 -12.80 19.25
N GLU A 113 17.79 -11.67 19.93
CA GLU A 113 16.66 -10.93 20.49
C GLU A 113 16.35 -9.74 19.59
N VAL A 114 15.08 -9.66 19.21
CA VAL A 114 14.57 -8.65 18.29
C VAL A 114 13.39 -8.01 18.99
N GLU A 115 13.35 -6.69 18.99
CA GLU A 115 12.23 -5.95 19.59
C GLU A 115 10.89 -6.51 19.08
N CYS A 116 9.92 -6.62 19.98
CA CYS A 116 8.57 -7.02 19.60
C CYS A 116 8.07 -5.96 18.66
N HIS A 117 8.03 -6.29 17.37
CA HIS A 117 7.32 -5.42 16.46
C HIS A 117 5.86 -5.47 16.92
N PRO A 118 5.17 -4.33 17.02
CA PRO A 118 3.72 -4.33 17.08
C PRO A 118 3.20 -5.29 16.02
N GLU A 119 2.14 -6.02 16.36
CA GLU A 119 1.41 -6.89 15.45
C GLU A 119 1.30 -6.20 14.07
N PRO A 120 1.79 -6.83 12.98
CA PRO A 120 1.67 -6.24 11.66
C PRO A 120 0.22 -5.88 11.39
N PHE A 121 -0.02 -4.70 10.83
CA PHE A 121 -1.36 -4.22 10.56
C PHE A 121 -2.23 -3.96 11.82
N GLY A 122 -1.62 -3.49 12.91
CA GLY A 122 -2.29 -3.17 14.17
C GLY A 122 -3.38 -2.08 14.05
N LEU A 123 -3.16 -1.05 13.25
CA LEU A 123 -4.18 -0.04 12.93
C LEU A 123 -5.34 -0.64 12.15
N ALA A 124 -5.07 -1.48 11.15
CA ALA A 124 -6.13 -2.16 10.41
C ALA A 124 -6.97 -3.08 11.31
N LYS A 125 -6.36 -3.71 12.31
CA LYS A 125 -7.06 -4.48 13.34
C LYS A 125 -8.01 -3.62 14.17
N GLU A 126 -7.61 -2.42 14.59
CA GLU A 126 -8.51 -1.49 15.30
C GLU A 126 -9.66 -1.03 14.40
N ILE A 127 -9.39 -0.68 13.14
CA ILE A 127 -10.42 -0.28 12.19
C ILE A 127 -11.41 -1.41 11.91
N ASN A 128 -10.95 -2.66 11.78
CA ASN A 128 -11.82 -3.82 11.61
C ASN A 128 -12.73 -4.08 12.83
N LYS A 129 -12.34 -3.65 14.05
CA LYS A 129 -13.26 -3.72 15.21
C LYS A 129 -14.39 -2.70 15.09
N LEU A 130 -14.10 -1.52 14.54
CA LEU A 130 -15.09 -0.45 14.32
C LEU A 130 -15.98 -0.74 13.11
N HIS A 131 -15.44 -1.41 12.10
CA HIS A 131 -16.10 -1.78 10.86
C HIS A 131 -15.96 -3.28 10.59
N PRO A 132 -16.68 -4.13 11.36
CA PRO A 132 -16.57 -5.57 11.21
C PRO A 132 -16.95 -6.01 9.80
N LYS A 133 -16.14 -6.91 9.23
CA LYS A 133 -16.38 -7.45 7.88
C LYS A 133 -17.84 -7.88 7.68
N PRO A 134 -18.54 -7.34 6.65
CA PRO A 134 -19.90 -7.75 6.35
C PRO A 134 -19.94 -9.22 5.92
N LYS A 135 -20.98 -9.95 6.35
CA LYS A 135 -21.19 -11.35 5.95
C LYS A 135 -22.06 -11.41 4.69
N ASN A 136 -21.71 -12.32 3.78
CA ASN A 136 -22.49 -12.61 2.56
C ASN A 136 -22.79 -11.37 1.69
N ILE A 137 -21.76 -10.59 1.33
CA ILE A 137 -21.94 -9.44 0.44
C ILE A 137 -22.37 -9.93 -0.95
N SER A 138 -23.62 -9.62 -1.35
CA SER A 138 -24.10 -9.82 -2.72
C SER A 138 -24.25 -8.46 -3.40
N LEU A 139 -23.33 -8.13 -4.31
CA LEU A 139 -23.35 -6.88 -5.09
C LEU A 139 -24.20 -6.98 -6.37
N GLY A 140 -25.14 -7.93 -6.43
CA GLY A 140 -25.95 -8.19 -7.61
C GLY A 140 -25.11 -8.37 -8.88
N ASP A 141 -25.49 -7.62 -9.92
CA ASP A 141 -24.85 -7.65 -11.24
C ASP A 141 -23.51 -6.90 -11.31
N ILE A 142 -23.03 -6.28 -10.21
CA ILE A 142 -21.72 -5.63 -10.19
C ILE A 142 -20.63 -6.71 -10.32
N ALA A 143 -19.96 -6.73 -11.46
CA ALA A 143 -18.90 -7.67 -11.79
C ALA A 143 -17.51 -7.04 -11.71
N ARG A 144 -17.40 -5.73 -11.99
CA ARG A 144 -16.13 -5.01 -12.09
C ARG A 144 -16.13 -3.75 -11.20
N LEU A 145 -15.00 -3.49 -10.56
CA LEU A 145 -14.69 -2.23 -9.90
C LEU A 145 -13.82 -1.40 -10.85
N VAL A 146 -14.30 -0.20 -11.19
CA VAL A 146 -13.63 0.70 -12.12
C VAL A 146 -13.15 1.93 -11.36
N PHE A 147 -11.85 2.15 -11.30
CA PHE A 147 -11.25 3.21 -10.48
C PHE A 147 -10.75 4.36 -11.36
N PHE A 148 -11.24 5.56 -11.09
CA PHE A 148 -10.74 6.82 -11.61
C PHE A 148 -10.12 7.60 -10.45
N GLY A 149 -8.88 8.04 -10.63
CA GLY A 149 -8.14 8.55 -9.48
C GLY A 149 -6.80 9.16 -9.78
N ASP A 150 -6.08 9.46 -8.71
CA ASP A 150 -4.71 9.96 -8.75
C ASP A 150 -3.71 8.95 -8.14
N SER A 151 -2.64 9.46 -7.52
CA SER A 151 -1.61 8.65 -6.86
C SER A 151 -2.13 7.79 -5.72
N LEU A 152 -3.21 8.20 -5.04
CA LEU A 152 -3.82 7.40 -3.97
C LEU A 152 -4.42 6.09 -4.50
N SER A 153 -4.77 6.07 -5.78
CA SER A 153 -5.49 4.97 -6.42
C SER A 153 -4.65 4.25 -7.48
N ASP A 154 -3.51 4.79 -7.95
CA ASP A 154 -2.67 4.21 -9.01
C ASP A 154 -1.99 2.89 -8.56
N SER A 155 -2.72 1.78 -8.73
CA SER A 155 -2.25 0.43 -8.41
C SER A 155 -1.47 -0.23 -9.53
N MET A 156 -1.59 0.28 -10.76
CA MET A 156 -0.96 -0.31 -11.94
C MET A 156 0.39 0.34 -12.25
N GLY A 157 0.81 1.34 -11.47
CA GLY A 157 2.03 2.09 -11.70
C GLY A 157 1.99 2.84 -13.02
N ARG A 158 0.84 3.40 -13.40
CA ARG A 158 0.68 4.09 -14.69
C ARG A 158 1.66 5.26 -14.81
N MET A 159 1.80 6.05 -13.74
CA MET A 159 2.80 7.13 -13.71
C MET A 159 4.24 6.58 -13.79
N PHE A 160 4.50 5.45 -13.12
CA PHE A 160 5.80 4.79 -13.16
C PHE A 160 6.17 4.32 -14.56
N GLU A 161 5.26 3.66 -15.28
CA GLU A 161 5.48 3.23 -16.66
C GLU A 161 5.61 4.44 -17.60
N LYS A 162 4.75 5.45 -17.46
CA LYS A 162 4.77 6.68 -18.28
C LYS A 162 6.08 7.44 -18.14
N THR A 163 6.69 7.41 -16.96
CA THR A 163 7.97 8.08 -16.67
C THR A 163 9.18 7.19 -16.90
N HIS A 164 9.03 6.05 -17.58
CA HIS A 164 10.11 5.08 -17.81
C HIS A 164 10.81 4.66 -16.51
N HIS A 165 9.99 4.33 -15.51
CA HIS A 165 10.39 3.81 -14.20
C HIS A 165 11.13 4.82 -13.32
N ILE A 166 10.93 6.12 -13.56
CA ILE A 166 11.56 7.20 -12.78
C ILE A 166 10.70 7.59 -11.57
N LEU A 167 9.37 7.62 -11.69
CA LEU A 167 8.49 8.17 -10.66
C LEU A 167 7.27 7.29 -10.37
N PRO A 168 7.09 6.79 -9.12
CA PRO A 168 8.04 6.78 -8.01
C PRO A 168 9.07 5.65 -8.15
N SER A 169 10.34 5.93 -7.88
CA SER A 169 11.45 4.95 -7.95
C SER A 169 12.24 4.80 -6.65
N TYR A 170 12.03 5.68 -5.66
CA TYR A 170 12.70 5.58 -4.37
C TYR A 170 12.31 4.29 -3.63
N GLY A 171 13.26 3.66 -2.94
CA GLY A 171 13.11 2.31 -2.35
C GLY A 171 11.99 2.11 -1.32
N GLN A 172 11.36 3.18 -0.83
CA GLN A 172 10.20 3.12 0.05
C GLN A 172 8.85 3.13 -0.71
N TYR A 173 8.87 3.08 -2.04
CA TYR A 173 7.69 2.89 -2.89
C TYR A 173 7.68 1.48 -3.47
N PHE A 174 6.53 0.81 -3.37
CA PHE A 174 6.40 -0.56 -3.85
C PHE A 174 5.98 -0.58 -5.32
N GLY A 175 6.84 -1.08 -6.21
CA GLY A 175 6.49 -1.41 -7.59
C GLY A 175 5.71 -0.33 -8.35
N GLY A 176 6.14 0.94 -8.21
CA GLY A 176 5.52 2.09 -8.88
C GLY A 176 4.26 2.66 -8.21
N ARG A 177 3.79 2.11 -7.09
CA ARG A 177 2.70 2.71 -6.30
C ARG A 177 3.23 3.85 -5.45
N PHE A 178 2.41 4.87 -5.20
CA PHE A 178 2.72 5.95 -4.25
C PHE A 178 2.46 5.53 -2.80
N THR A 179 2.85 4.32 -2.44
CA THR A 179 2.80 3.81 -1.07
C THR A 179 3.84 2.70 -0.91
N ASN A 180 4.04 2.22 0.32
CA ASN A 180 5.01 1.19 0.66
C ASN A 180 4.48 -0.25 0.49
N GLY A 181 3.47 -0.44 -0.36
CA GLY A 181 2.82 -1.71 -0.62
C GLY A 181 1.63 -1.57 -1.57
N PHE A 182 0.55 -2.28 -1.28
CA PHE A 182 -0.72 -2.23 -1.99
C PHE A 182 -1.53 -0.96 -1.68
N THR A 183 -2.20 -0.46 -2.71
CA THR A 183 -3.19 0.62 -2.61
C THR A 183 -4.53 0.10 -2.09
N TRP A 184 -5.42 1.03 -1.72
CA TRP A 184 -6.77 0.69 -1.28
C TRP A 184 -7.58 -0.02 -2.40
N THR A 185 -7.32 0.29 -3.67
CA THR A 185 -8.00 -0.34 -4.82
C THR A 185 -7.64 -1.82 -4.95
N GLU A 186 -6.38 -2.19 -4.67
CA GLU A 186 -5.90 -3.57 -4.65
C GLU A 186 -6.52 -4.35 -3.49
N PHE A 187 -6.56 -3.75 -2.29
CA PHE A 187 -7.21 -4.36 -1.14
C PHE A 187 -8.69 -4.61 -1.43
N LEU A 188 -9.43 -3.57 -1.82
CA LEU A 188 -10.87 -3.62 -2.04
C LEU A 188 -11.28 -4.65 -3.10
N SER A 189 -10.49 -4.78 -4.16
CA SER A 189 -10.74 -5.75 -5.25
C SER A 189 -10.32 -7.17 -4.92
N SER A 190 -9.48 -7.36 -3.90
CA SER A 190 -8.91 -8.67 -3.58
C SER A 190 -9.98 -9.69 -3.14
N PRO A 191 -9.72 -11.01 -3.25
CA PRO A 191 -10.63 -12.04 -2.76
C PRO A 191 -10.95 -11.98 -1.26
N HIS A 192 -10.12 -11.30 -0.48
CA HIS A 192 -10.34 -11.10 0.95
C HIS A 192 -11.32 -9.97 1.24
N PHE A 193 -11.65 -9.14 0.24
CA PHE A 193 -12.64 -8.06 0.30
C PHE A 193 -13.80 -8.39 -0.65
N LEU A 194 -14.05 -7.57 -1.68
CA LEU A 194 -15.17 -7.73 -2.60
C LEU A 194 -14.93 -8.81 -3.66
N GLY A 195 -13.67 -9.16 -3.95
CA GLY A 195 -13.31 -10.22 -4.91
C GLY A 195 -13.81 -9.97 -6.33
N LYS A 196 -13.74 -8.71 -6.79
CA LYS A 196 -14.24 -8.28 -8.10
C LYS A 196 -13.10 -7.97 -9.06
N GLU A 197 -13.36 -8.07 -10.37
CA GLU A 197 -12.38 -7.68 -11.38
C GLU A 197 -12.07 -6.18 -11.24
N MET A 198 -10.79 -5.82 -11.27
CA MET A 198 -10.34 -4.44 -11.15
C MET A 198 -9.96 -3.88 -12.52
N LEU A 199 -10.57 -2.75 -12.89
CA LEU A 199 -10.13 -1.89 -13.98
C LEU A 199 -9.66 -0.56 -13.40
N ASN A 200 -8.35 -0.33 -13.35
CA ASN A 200 -7.80 0.88 -12.74
C ASN A 200 -7.28 1.84 -13.80
N PHE A 201 -7.89 3.03 -13.84
CA PHE A 201 -7.53 4.13 -14.72
C PHE A 201 -6.73 5.25 -14.04
N ALA A 202 -6.61 5.18 -12.71
CA ALA A 202 -5.92 6.18 -11.90
C ALA A 202 -4.44 6.29 -12.27
N GLU A 203 -3.94 7.52 -12.31
CA GLU A 203 -2.55 7.81 -12.62
C GLU A 203 -2.02 8.84 -11.60
N GLY A 204 -0.83 8.59 -11.06
CA GLY A 204 -0.15 9.52 -10.15
C GLY A 204 -0.20 10.98 -10.59
N GLY A 205 -0.52 11.89 -9.67
CA GLY A 205 -0.57 13.32 -9.94
C GLY A 205 -1.77 13.81 -10.78
N SER A 206 -2.70 12.93 -11.16
CA SER A 206 -3.87 13.33 -11.95
C SER A 206 -4.73 14.37 -11.23
N THR A 207 -5.18 15.36 -11.99
CA THR A 207 -6.12 16.39 -11.52
C THR A 207 -7.55 16.05 -11.90
N SER A 208 -8.49 16.59 -11.14
CA SER A 208 -9.91 16.54 -11.51
C SER A 208 -10.15 17.36 -12.77
N ALA A 209 -9.72 18.63 -12.77
CA ALA A 209 -9.91 19.52 -13.89
C ALA A 209 -8.80 19.43 -14.93
N SER A 210 -9.13 19.85 -16.16
CA SER A 210 -8.19 19.95 -17.27
C SER A 210 -7.53 21.33 -17.31
N TYR A 211 -6.20 21.35 -17.38
CA TYR A 211 -5.42 22.58 -17.40
C TYR A 211 -4.50 22.61 -18.62
N SER A 212 -4.46 23.75 -19.31
CA SER A 212 -3.42 24.03 -20.30
C SER A 212 -2.15 24.48 -19.56
N CYS A 213 -1.35 23.51 -19.12
CA CYS A 213 -0.09 23.80 -18.45
C CYS A 213 1.04 23.92 -19.49
N PHE A 214 1.60 25.11 -19.67
CA PHE A 214 2.80 25.32 -20.51
C PHE A 214 4.09 25.09 -19.72
N ASN A 215 4.20 23.94 -19.05
CA ASN A 215 5.41 23.53 -18.33
C ASN A 215 5.59 22.01 -18.36
N CYS A 216 6.83 21.55 -18.12
CA CYS A 216 7.18 20.14 -18.16
C CYS A 216 6.27 19.29 -17.26
N ILE A 217 5.86 19.82 -16.10
CA ILE A 217 5.04 19.10 -15.12
C ILE A 217 3.64 18.79 -15.69
N GLY A 218 3.01 19.76 -16.36
CA GLY A 218 1.68 19.56 -16.92
C GLY A 218 1.61 18.73 -18.21
N ASP A 219 2.72 18.59 -18.93
CA ASP A 219 2.82 17.63 -20.04
C ASP A 219 2.78 16.16 -19.53
N PHE A 220 3.23 15.92 -18.29
CA PHE A 220 3.23 14.60 -17.67
C PHE A 220 1.98 14.29 -16.84
N VAL A 221 1.19 15.29 -16.43
CA VAL A 221 0.02 15.08 -15.58
C VAL A 221 -1.21 14.70 -16.43
N SER A 222 -1.86 13.58 -16.08
CA SER A 222 -3.16 13.20 -16.62
C SER A 222 -4.31 13.94 -15.90
N ASN A 223 -5.54 13.73 -16.34
CA ASN A 223 -6.74 14.27 -15.71
C ASN A 223 -7.91 13.29 -15.86
N THR A 224 -9.02 13.56 -15.16
CA THR A 224 -10.22 12.71 -15.22
C THR A 224 -10.73 12.54 -16.67
N ASP A 225 -10.80 13.61 -17.46
CA ASP A 225 -11.24 13.57 -18.86
C ASP A 225 -10.47 12.51 -19.69
N ARG A 226 -9.14 12.46 -19.55
CA ARG A 226 -8.27 11.51 -20.26
C ARG A 226 -8.49 10.07 -19.78
N GLN A 227 -8.69 9.88 -18.48
CA GLN A 227 -8.97 8.56 -17.93
C GLN A 227 -10.32 8.04 -18.44
N VAL A 228 -11.37 8.86 -18.37
CA VAL A 228 -12.72 8.56 -18.85
C VAL A 228 -12.72 8.34 -20.37
N ALA A 229 -11.96 9.10 -21.15
CA ALA A 229 -11.85 8.89 -22.59
C ALA A 229 -11.26 7.52 -22.99
N SER A 230 -10.49 6.89 -22.10
CA SER A 230 -9.89 5.56 -22.33
C SER A 230 -10.76 4.40 -21.81
N TYR A 231 -11.87 4.72 -21.14
CA TYR A 231 -12.75 3.75 -20.50
C TYR A 231 -13.87 3.28 -21.44
N THR A 232 -14.26 2.01 -21.30
CA THR A 232 -15.41 1.42 -22.00
C THR A 232 -16.49 1.03 -20.97
N PRO A 233 -17.58 1.81 -20.91
CA PRO A 233 -18.70 1.63 -19.98
C PRO A 233 -19.41 0.27 -20.03
N SER A 234 -19.91 -0.15 -18.87
CA SER A 234 -20.78 -1.33 -18.71
C SER A 234 -21.73 -1.14 -17.53
N HIS A 235 -22.96 -1.64 -17.67
CA HIS A 235 -23.97 -1.64 -16.60
C HIS A 235 -23.58 -2.49 -15.38
N GLN A 236 -22.62 -3.42 -15.54
CA GLN A 236 -22.07 -4.27 -14.47
C GLN A 236 -20.92 -3.61 -13.70
N ASP A 237 -20.63 -2.35 -13.98
CA ASP A 237 -19.54 -1.63 -13.34
C ASP A 237 -20.03 -0.89 -12.10
N LEU A 238 -19.19 -0.91 -11.06
CA LEU A 238 -19.17 0.12 -10.03
C LEU A 238 -17.99 1.05 -10.32
N ALA A 239 -18.28 2.24 -10.86
CA ALA A 239 -17.28 3.26 -11.11
C ALA A 239 -17.02 4.08 -9.84
N ILE A 240 -15.76 4.23 -9.46
CA ILE A 240 -15.34 4.83 -8.19
C ILE A 240 -14.37 5.97 -8.49
N PHE A 241 -14.70 7.18 -8.04
CA PHE A 241 -13.93 8.41 -8.28
C PHE A 241 -13.31 8.93 -6.98
N LEU A 242 -12.01 9.18 -6.99
CA LEU A 242 -11.27 9.91 -5.94
C LEU A 242 -10.20 10.79 -6.61
N LEU A 243 -10.52 12.06 -6.83
CA LEU A 243 -9.64 13.08 -7.43
C LEU A 243 -9.86 14.44 -6.75
N GLY A 244 -9.01 15.41 -7.10
CA GLY A 244 -9.15 16.82 -6.69
C GLY A 244 -8.01 17.31 -5.80
N ALA A 245 -7.33 16.43 -5.08
CA ALA A 245 -6.24 16.83 -4.18
C ALA A 245 -5.07 17.50 -4.93
N ASN A 246 -4.71 16.98 -6.12
CA ASN A 246 -3.62 17.53 -6.94
C ASN A 246 -3.92 18.92 -7.50
N ASP A 247 -5.20 19.26 -7.74
CA ASP A 247 -5.59 20.59 -8.21
C ASP A 247 -5.12 21.66 -7.20
N TYR A 248 -5.31 21.40 -5.91
CA TYR A 248 -4.94 22.30 -4.81
C TYR A 248 -3.46 22.15 -4.40
N MET A 249 -2.99 20.91 -4.18
CA MET A 249 -1.65 20.70 -3.60
C MET A 249 -0.52 20.79 -4.61
N THR A 250 -0.75 20.32 -5.83
CA THR A 250 0.29 20.19 -6.86
C THR A 250 0.27 21.37 -7.83
N LEU A 251 -0.93 21.81 -8.23
CA LEU A 251 -1.10 22.92 -9.17
C LEU A 251 -1.49 24.25 -8.51
N HIS A 252 -1.70 24.28 -7.19
CA HIS A 252 -2.06 25.46 -6.40
C HIS A 252 -3.26 26.24 -6.97
N LYS A 253 -4.23 25.51 -7.54
CA LYS A 253 -5.47 26.07 -8.05
C LYS A 253 -6.42 26.35 -6.89
N ASP A 254 -7.19 27.42 -6.98
CA ASP A 254 -8.10 27.90 -5.94
C ASP A 254 -9.57 27.93 -6.41
N ASN A 255 -9.82 27.64 -7.70
CA ASN A 255 -11.17 27.60 -8.25
C ASN A 255 -11.84 26.25 -7.98
N VAL A 256 -12.30 26.07 -6.74
CA VAL A 256 -13.03 24.88 -6.29
C VAL A 256 -14.22 24.53 -7.19
N ILE A 257 -14.95 25.55 -7.68
CA ILE A 257 -16.13 25.37 -8.53
C ILE A 257 -15.75 24.61 -9.80
N MET A 258 -14.76 25.11 -10.53
CA MET A 258 -14.29 24.47 -11.77
C MET A 258 -13.74 23.05 -11.53
N VAL A 259 -13.04 22.82 -10.42
CA VAL A 259 -12.50 21.49 -10.07
C VAL A 259 -13.62 20.46 -9.89
N VAL A 260 -14.69 20.86 -9.21
CA VAL A 260 -15.85 19.99 -8.94
C VAL A 260 -16.72 19.83 -10.19
N GLU A 261 -17.05 20.92 -10.88
CA GLU A 261 -17.91 20.88 -12.08
C GLU A 261 -17.30 19.96 -13.16
N GLN A 262 -15.99 20.04 -13.42
CA GLN A 262 -15.35 19.15 -14.39
C GLN A 262 -15.41 17.67 -13.95
N GLN A 263 -15.27 17.39 -12.65
CA GLN A 263 -15.43 16.02 -12.14
C GLN A 263 -16.83 15.48 -12.39
N ILE A 264 -17.84 16.34 -12.16
CA ILE A 264 -19.25 16.01 -12.31
C ILE A 264 -19.61 15.79 -13.77
N ASP A 265 -19.08 16.58 -14.69
CA ASP A 265 -19.25 16.38 -16.14
C ASP A 265 -18.73 15.01 -16.58
N ASP A 266 -17.56 14.60 -16.09
CA ASP A 266 -16.98 13.28 -16.38
C ASP A 266 -17.79 12.12 -15.79
N ILE A 267 -18.32 12.30 -14.57
CA ILE A 267 -19.21 11.32 -13.93
C ILE A 267 -20.52 11.22 -14.71
N GLU A 268 -21.13 12.34 -15.09
CA GLU A 268 -22.38 12.37 -15.86
C GLU A 268 -22.21 11.70 -17.23
N LYS A 269 -21.05 11.87 -17.86
CA LYS A 269 -20.71 11.22 -19.12
C LYS A 269 -20.74 9.69 -19.00
N ILE A 270 -20.08 9.10 -18.02
CA ILE A 270 -20.07 7.63 -17.88
C ILE A 270 -21.45 7.07 -17.50
N ILE A 271 -22.25 7.83 -16.75
CA ILE A 271 -23.65 7.48 -16.45
C ILE A 271 -24.45 7.45 -17.74
N SER A 272 -24.33 8.50 -18.56
CA SER A 272 -25.01 8.61 -19.86
C SER A 272 -24.58 7.52 -20.85
N ASP A 273 -23.34 7.03 -20.73
CA ASP A 273 -22.81 5.93 -21.54
C ASP A 273 -23.17 4.52 -20.98
N GLY A 274 -23.92 4.44 -19.87
CA GLY A 274 -24.56 3.21 -19.40
C GLY A 274 -23.97 2.58 -18.13
N VAL A 275 -23.19 3.32 -17.33
CA VAL A 275 -22.75 2.86 -16.00
C VAL A 275 -23.87 3.05 -14.98
N ASN A 276 -24.35 1.96 -14.37
CA ASN A 276 -25.47 2.00 -13.43
C ASN A 276 -25.08 2.34 -11.98
N ASN A 277 -23.85 2.07 -11.57
CA ASN A 277 -23.41 2.23 -10.19
C ASN A 277 -22.19 3.14 -10.12
N VAL A 278 -22.30 4.23 -9.37
CA VAL A 278 -21.24 5.23 -9.23
C VAL A 278 -21.02 5.57 -7.77
N LEU A 279 -19.79 5.47 -7.30
CA LEU A 279 -19.34 5.92 -5.99
C LEU A 279 -18.41 7.12 -6.16
N VAL A 280 -18.80 8.26 -5.63
CA VAL A 280 -18.01 9.49 -5.65
C VAL A 280 -17.45 9.74 -4.27
N MET A 281 -16.14 9.92 -4.17
CA MET A 281 -15.46 10.15 -2.91
C MET A 281 -14.96 11.59 -2.83
N GLY A 282 -15.19 12.23 -1.68
CA GLY A 282 -14.52 13.51 -1.37
C GLY A 282 -13.02 13.31 -1.17
N ILE A 283 -12.31 14.41 -0.90
CA ILE A 283 -10.89 14.40 -0.55
C ILE A 283 -10.69 14.43 0.97
N PRO A 284 -9.58 13.91 1.51
CA PRO A 284 -9.23 14.12 2.92
C PRO A 284 -8.96 15.61 3.20
N ASP A 285 -8.97 16.01 4.48
CA ASP A 285 -8.51 17.34 4.87
C ASP A 285 -7.00 17.46 4.58
N LEU A 286 -6.68 18.16 3.50
CA LEU A 286 -5.31 18.29 2.99
C LEU A 286 -4.40 19.01 4.00
N SER A 287 -4.96 19.81 4.92
CA SER A 287 -4.23 20.50 5.98
C SER A 287 -3.71 19.56 7.09
N LEU A 288 -4.18 18.31 7.11
CA LEU A 288 -3.77 17.29 8.07
C LEU A 288 -2.68 16.36 7.54
N THR A 289 -2.32 16.46 6.26
CA THR A 289 -1.12 15.80 5.73
C THR A 289 0.14 16.39 6.36
N PRO A 290 1.25 15.64 6.47
CA PRO A 290 2.51 16.22 6.95
C PRO A 290 2.93 17.47 6.16
N TYR A 291 2.77 17.46 4.83
CA TYR A 291 2.97 18.65 3.99
C TYR A 291 2.07 19.81 4.43
N GLY A 292 0.75 19.58 4.52
CA GLY A 292 -0.23 20.61 4.84
C GLY A 292 -0.02 21.20 6.24
N LYS A 293 0.42 20.39 7.21
CA LYS A 293 0.73 20.83 8.57
C LYS A 293 1.91 21.79 8.63
N HIS A 294 2.90 21.62 7.76
CA HIS A 294 4.11 22.44 7.68
C HIS A 294 4.07 23.54 6.61
N SER A 295 3.00 23.61 5.82
CA SER A 295 2.80 24.62 4.79
C SER A 295 2.29 25.95 5.37
N ASP A 296 2.79 27.07 4.83
CA ASP A 296 2.23 28.40 5.09
C ASP A 296 0.77 28.53 4.58
N GLU A 297 0.35 27.66 3.66
CA GLU A 297 -1.00 27.59 3.11
C GLU A 297 -1.95 26.66 3.89
N LYS A 298 -1.58 26.16 5.09
CA LYS A 298 -2.39 25.21 5.87
C LYS A 298 -3.88 25.56 5.96
N ARG A 299 -4.18 26.83 6.26
CA ARG A 299 -5.58 27.31 6.37
C ARG A 299 -6.30 27.24 5.02
N LYS A 300 -5.62 27.64 3.95
CA LYS A 300 -6.17 27.59 2.59
C LYS A 300 -6.49 26.15 2.18
N LEU A 301 -5.55 25.22 2.40
CA LEU A 301 -5.77 23.79 2.13
C LEU A 301 -6.97 23.23 2.88
N LYS A 302 -7.17 23.64 4.14
CA LYS A 302 -8.35 23.26 4.93
C LYS A 302 -9.64 23.80 4.33
N ASP A 303 -9.66 25.11 4.03
CA ASP A 303 -10.84 25.80 3.50
C ASP A 303 -11.21 25.25 2.11
N GLU A 304 -10.23 24.96 1.25
CA GLU A 304 -10.41 24.31 -0.06
C GLU A 304 -10.95 22.89 0.08
N SER A 305 -10.42 22.09 1.03
CA SER A 305 -10.92 20.72 1.28
C SER A 305 -12.39 20.73 1.71
N ILE A 306 -12.77 21.63 2.61
CA ILE A 306 -14.15 21.77 3.10
C ILE A 306 -15.06 22.23 1.96
N ALA A 307 -14.66 23.26 1.21
CA ALA A 307 -15.45 23.79 0.10
C ALA A 307 -15.64 22.76 -1.02
N HIS A 308 -14.58 22.04 -1.38
CA HIS A 308 -14.62 20.99 -2.40
C HIS A 308 -15.58 19.88 -2.01
N ASN A 309 -15.44 19.30 -0.81
CA ASN A 309 -16.30 18.21 -0.36
C ASN A 309 -17.77 18.63 -0.24
N ALA A 310 -18.03 19.85 0.27
CA ALA A 310 -19.40 20.36 0.37
C ALA A 310 -20.05 20.52 -1.02
N LEU A 311 -19.33 21.13 -1.97
CA LEU A 311 -19.85 21.34 -3.32
C LEU A 311 -20.00 20.02 -4.09
N LEU A 312 -19.02 19.12 -4.00
CA LEU A 312 -19.07 17.81 -4.65
C LEU A 312 -20.25 16.99 -4.13
N LYS A 313 -20.47 16.96 -2.81
CA LYS A 313 -21.61 16.27 -2.21
C LYS A 313 -22.94 16.82 -2.72
N THR A 314 -23.10 18.15 -2.80
CA THR A 314 -24.32 18.77 -3.36
C THR A 314 -24.55 18.32 -4.80
N ASN A 315 -23.53 18.38 -5.67
CA ASN A 315 -23.67 17.97 -7.06
C ASN A 315 -23.96 16.47 -7.22
N VAL A 316 -23.44 15.62 -6.33
CA VAL A 316 -23.74 14.18 -6.35
C VAL A 316 -25.20 13.90 -5.98
N GLU A 317 -25.78 14.63 -5.04
CA GLU A 317 -27.22 14.53 -4.76
C GLU A 317 -28.07 15.04 -5.94
N GLU A 318 -27.65 16.10 -6.63
CA GLU A 318 -28.31 16.57 -7.86
C GLU A 318 -28.25 15.52 -8.98
N LEU A 319 -27.10 14.85 -9.18
CA LEU A 319 -26.98 13.74 -10.12
C LEU A 319 -27.91 12.59 -9.77
N LYS A 320 -28.04 12.24 -8.49
CA LYS A 320 -28.93 11.19 -8.01
C LYS A 320 -30.41 11.52 -8.27
N GLU A 321 -30.81 12.79 -8.11
CA GLU A 321 -32.16 13.24 -8.47
C GLU A 321 -32.40 13.20 -9.98
N LYS A 322 -31.37 13.55 -10.77
CA LYS A 322 -31.41 13.55 -12.24
C LYS A 322 -31.45 12.14 -12.84
N TYR A 323 -30.81 11.17 -12.19
CA TYR A 323 -30.68 9.78 -12.64
C TYR A 323 -31.23 8.78 -11.60
N PRO A 324 -32.55 8.78 -11.33
CA PRO A 324 -33.15 8.00 -10.24
C PRO A 324 -33.06 6.47 -10.41
N GLU A 325 -32.88 5.99 -11.64
CA GLU A 325 -32.67 4.57 -11.96
C GLU A 325 -31.22 4.11 -11.73
N HIS A 326 -30.30 5.05 -11.45
CA HIS A 326 -28.88 4.78 -11.22
C HIS A 326 -28.56 4.86 -9.73
N LYS A 327 -27.56 4.08 -9.31
CA LYS A 327 -27.13 4.00 -7.93
C LYS A 327 -25.90 4.86 -7.72
N ILE A 328 -26.12 6.10 -7.32
CA ILE A 328 -25.08 7.11 -7.12
C ILE A 328 -24.96 7.38 -5.62
N CYS A 329 -23.77 7.18 -5.05
CA CYS A 329 -23.51 7.45 -3.63
C CYS A 329 -22.27 8.32 -3.45
N TYR A 330 -22.30 9.15 -2.41
CA TYR A 330 -21.17 9.95 -1.95
C TYR A 330 -20.55 9.34 -0.70
N PHE A 331 -19.22 9.25 -0.65
CA PHE A 331 -18.47 8.77 0.52
C PHE A 331 -17.67 9.91 1.17
N GLU A 332 -17.83 10.02 2.49
CA GLU A 332 -17.18 11.04 3.32
C GLU A 332 -15.72 10.66 3.64
N THR A 333 -14.83 10.82 2.65
CA THR A 333 -13.40 10.48 2.79
C THR A 333 -12.73 11.22 3.95
N ALA A 334 -13.06 12.49 4.17
CA ALA A 334 -12.49 13.29 5.27
C ALA A 334 -12.84 12.71 6.65
N ASP A 335 -14.07 12.26 6.84
CA ASP A 335 -14.51 11.64 8.09
C ASP A 335 -13.87 10.26 8.26
N ALA A 336 -13.80 9.47 7.19
CA ALA A 336 -13.11 8.18 7.22
C ALA A 336 -11.63 8.33 7.62
N PHE A 337 -10.94 9.30 7.04
CA PHE A 337 -9.55 9.57 7.37
C PHE A 337 -9.38 10.03 8.83
N LYS A 338 -10.30 10.84 9.35
CA LYS A 338 -10.29 11.24 10.76
C LYS A 338 -10.39 10.04 11.71
N VAL A 339 -11.26 9.06 11.41
CA VAL A 339 -11.38 7.82 12.20
C VAL A 339 -10.05 7.05 12.18
N ILE A 340 -9.41 6.93 11.01
CA ILE A 340 -8.10 6.27 10.87
C ILE A 340 -7.03 6.99 11.72
N MET A 341 -6.97 8.32 11.65
CA MET A 341 -6.01 9.12 12.41
C MET A 341 -6.22 9.02 13.92
N GLU A 342 -7.47 9.02 14.38
CA GLU A 342 -7.80 8.84 15.81
C GLU A 342 -7.42 7.45 16.30
N ALA A 343 -7.76 6.40 15.54
CA ALA A 343 -7.35 5.03 15.86
C ALA A 343 -5.82 4.87 15.91
N ALA A 344 -5.11 5.47 14.95
CA ALA A 344 -3.65 5.47 14.86
C ALA A 344 -3.02 6.15 16.09
N SER A 345 -3.49 7.34 16.45
CA SER A 345 -3.01 8.06 17.63
C SER A 345 -3.23 7.27 18.92
N ASN A 346 -4.36 6.55 19.04
CA ASN A 346 -4.69 5.78 20.23
C ASN A 346 -3.77 4.57 20.46
N ILE A 347 -3.18 4.03 19.38
CA ILE A 347 -2.23 2.90 19.45
C ILE A 347 -0.77 3.32 19.28
N GLY A 348 -0.50 4.64 19.28
CA GLY A 348 0.86 5.20 19.26
C GLY A 348 1.52 5.24 17.89
N TYR A 349 0.76 5.21 16.79
CA TYR A 349 1.31 5.45 15.45
C TYR A 349 1.61 6.94 15.26
N ASP A 350 2.64 7.26 14.48
CA ASP A 350 2.92 8.63 14.09
C ASP A 350 1.88 9.10 13.05
N THR A 351 1.16 10.16 13.42
CA THR A 351 0.11 10.81 12.62
C THR A 351 0.53 12.23 12.18
N GLU A 352 1.71 12.68 12.61
CA GLU A 352 2.21 14.03 12.38
C GLU A 352 3.30 14.04 11.31
N ASN A 353 4.23 13.09 11.37
CA ASN A 353 5.41 13.03 10.51
C ASN A 353 5.27 11.94 9.44
N PRO A 354 5.94 12.11 8.29
CA PRO A 354 6.04 11.05 7.30
C PRO A 354 7.10 10.01 7.73
N TYR A 355 6.93 8.77 7.30
CA TYR A 355 7.98 7.75 7.47
C TYR A 355 9.25 8.10 6.69
N THR A 356 9.10 8.60 5.47
CA THR A 356 10.22 9.11 4.67
C THR A 356 10.06 10.58 4.30
N HIS A 357 11.15 11.33 4.47
CA HIS A 357 11.28 12.71 3.99
C HIS A 357 11.93 12.78 2.60
N HIS A 358 12.24 11.64 1.99
CA HIS A 358 12.83 11.60 0.66
C HIS A 358 11.80 11.92 -0.42
N GLY A 359 12.25 12.49 -1.54
CA GLY A 359 11.38 12.66 -2.72
C GLY A 359 11.05 11.33 -3.40
N TYR A 360 10.19 11.40 -4.42
CA TYR A 360 9.68 10.21 -5.14
C TYR A 360 10.73 9.41 -5.91
N VAL A 361 11.86 10.03 -6.26
CA VAL A 361 12.82 9.50 -7.24
C VAL A 361 14.10 9.07 -6.55
N HIS A 362 14.65 7.92 -6.93
CA HIS A 362 15.98 7.49 -6.50
C HIS A 362 17.05 8.52 -6.88
N VAL A 363 17.92 8.88 -5.94
CA VAL A 363 19.06 9.77 -6.20
C VAL A 363 20.26 8.94 -6.63
N PRO A 364 20.82 9.11 -7.84
CA PRO A 364 21.96 8.34 -8.30
C PRO A 364 23.15 8.43 -7.34
N GLY A 365 23.62 7.26 -6.88
CA GLY A 365 24.73 7.15 -5.94
C GLY A 365 24.32 7.19 -4.46
N ALA A 366 23.05 7.46 -4.15
CA ALA A 366 22.50 7.20 -2.83
C ALA A 366 22.19 5.70 -2.65
N LYS A 367 22.19 5.22 -1.41
CA LYS A 367 21.68 3.90 -1.08
C LYS A 367 20.27 4.06 -0.54
N ASP A 368 19.30 3.59 -1.30
CA ASP A 368 17.90 3.60 -0.85
C ASP A 368 17.69 2.66 0.33
N PRO A 369 16.75 2.98 1.23
CA PRO A 369 16.38 2.09 2.31
C PRO A 369 15.74 0.82 1.74
N GLN A 370 15.84 -0.27 2.50
CA GLN A 370 15.03 -1.44 2.22
C GLN A 370 13.57 -1.11 2.56
N LEU A 371 12.65 -1.43 1.65
CA LEU A 371 11.21 -1.22 1.81
C LEU A 371 10.71 -1.77 3.16
N ASP A 372 10.08 -0.91 3.94
CA ASP A 372 9.32 -1.28 5.13
C ASP A 372 7.82 -1.23 4.84
N ILE A 373 7.14 -2.37 4.95
CA ILE A 373 5.73 -2.54 4.57
C ILE A 373 4.75 -2.30 5.74
N CYS A 374 5.24 -2.21 6.97
CA CYS A 374 4.42 -1.99 8.17
C CYS A 374 5.08 -1.06 9.19
N PRO A 375 5.52 0.15 8.77
CA PRO A 375 5.97 1.16 9.71
C PRO A 375 4.78 1.65 10.57
N GLN A 376 5.03 2.00 11.84
CA GLN A 376 4.01 2.60 12.72
C GLN A 376 3.72 4.08 12.38
N TYR A 377 3.42 4.34 11.11
CA TYR A 377 3.18 5.67 10.55
C TYR A 377 1.92 5.61 9.70
N VAL A 378 1.09 6.66 9.77
CA VAL A 378 -0.04 6.79 8.85
C VAL A 378 0.43 7.22 7.46
N PHE A 379 1.49 8.02 7.39
CA PHE A 379 2.00 8.59 6.16
C PHE A 379 3.33 7.96 5.74
N ASN A 380 3.41 7.48 4.50
CA ASN A 380 4.65 6.99 3.91
C ASN A 380 5.58 8.16 3.58
N ASP A 381 5.04 9.20 2.97
CA ASP A 381 5.74 10.45 2.64
C ASP A 381 4.91 11.66 3.09
N LEU A 382 5.28 12.87 2.63
CA LEU A 382 4.64 14.10 3.07
C LEU A 382 3.13 14.20 2.76
N VAL A 383 2.60 13.39 1.84
CA VAL A 383 1.18 13.45 1.44
C VAL A 383 0.52 12.07 1.29
N HIS A 384 1.28 11.02 0.99
CA HIS A 384 0.72 9.69 0.71
C HIS A 384 0.67 8.80 1.96
N PRO A 385 -0.45 8.10 2.19
CA PRO A 385 -0.58 7.16 3.29
C PRO A 385 0.24 5.88 3.10
N THR A 386 0.51 5.18 4.19
CA THR A 386 1.10 3.83 4.16
C THR A 386 0.09 2.80 3.65
N GLN A 387 0.58 1.63 3.22
CA GLN A 387 -0.25 0.51 2.80
C GLN A 387 -1.26 0.11 3.89
N GLU A 388 -0.87 0.20 5.16
CA GLU A 388 -1.77 -0.11 6.25
C GLU A 388 -2.93 0.89 6.34
N ALA A 389 -2.67 2.20 6.18
CA ALA A 389 -3.72 3.19 6.09
C ALA A 389 -4.61 2.99 4.85
N HIS A 390 -4.05 2.55 3.71
CA HIS A 390 -4.83 2.09 2.56
C HIS A 390 -5.72 0.88 2.87
N HIS A 391 -5.22 -0.09 3.65
CA HIS A 391 -5.98 -1.25 4.10
C HIS A 391 -7.14 -0.82 5.01
N CYS A 392 -6.90 0.08 5.97
CA CYS A 392 -7.95 0.67 6.80
C CYS A 392 -9.06 1.32 5.96
N PHE A 393 -8.66 2.10 4.97
CA PHE A 393 -9.60 2.75 4.07
C PHE A 393 -10.45 1.73 3.28
N ALA A 394 -9.83 0.65 2.79
CA ALA A 394 -10.54 -0.44 2.11
C ALA A 394 -11.55 -1.15 3.02
N ILE A 395 -11.28 -1.33 4.31
CA ILE A 395 -12.22 -1.91 5.29
C ILE A 395 -13.48 -1.03 5.42
N MET A 396 -13.28 0.28 5.54
CA MET A 396 -14.39 1.23 5.64
C MET A 396 -15.21 1.27 4.35
N LEU A 397 -14.54 1.24 3.19
CA LEU A 397 -15.19 1.19 1.88
C LEU A 397 -15.94 -0.11 1.62
N GLU A 398 -15.42 -1.27 2.01
CA GLU A 398 -16.15 -2.53 1.91
C GLU A 398 -17.46 -2.48 2.69
N SER A 399 -17.41 -1.94 3.92
CA SER A 399 -18.60 -1.77 4.76
C SER A 399 -19.62 -0.83 4.11
N PHE A 400 -19.14 0.31 3.57
CA PHE A 400 -20.00 1.27 2.87
C PHE A 400 -20.62 0.66 1.61
N ILE A 401 -19.81 0.01 0.77
CA ILE A 401 -20.26 -0.60 -0.48
C ILE A 401 -21.25 -1.73 -0.20
N ALA A 402 -21.01 -2.56 0.81
CA ALA A 402 -21.95 -3.59 1.23
C ALA A 402 -23.28 -2.97 1.69
N HIS A 403 -23.26 -1.90 2.48
CA HIS A 403 -24.48 -1.26 2.97
C HIS A 403 -25.28 -0.59 1.84
N HIS A 404 -24.58 0.10 0.94
CA HIS A 404 -25.22 0.90 -0.08
C HIS A 404 -25.53 0.09 -1.33
N TYR A 405 -24.60 -0.72 -1.86
CA TYR A 405 -24.69 -1.38 -3.16
C TYR A 405 -25.18 -2.83 -3.14
N SER A 406 -25.29 -3.45 -1.96
CA SER A 406 -25.90 -4.78 -1.83
C SER A 406 -27.34 -4.82 -2.37
N THR A 407 -27.73 -5.98 -2.88
CA THR A 407 -29.11 -6.29 -3.29
C THR A 407 -29.95 -6.95 -2.20
N GLU A 408 -29.34 -7.27 -1.05
CA GLU A 408 -30.00 -7.86 0.14
C GLU A 408 -30.30 -6.83 1.23
#